data_AF-M4U5Y0-F1
#
_entry.id   AF-M4U5Y0-F1
#
_cell.length_a   1.000
_cell.length_b   1.000
_cell.length_c   1.000
_cell.angle_alpha   90.00
_cell.angle_beta   90.00
_cell.angle_gamma   90.00
#
_symmetry.space_group_name_H-M   'P 1'
#
loop_
_entity.id
_entity.type
_entity.pdbx_description
1 polymer ?
#
loop_
_entity_poly.entity_id
_entity_poly.type
_entity_poly.pdbx_seq_one_letter_code
_entity_poly.pdbx_strand_id
1 'polypeptide(L)'
;MNMYMLSFASKSGNVTRAKIQDFLSTLPEVLNWYGVMPFTILIVMDNHSHLFDNALTNKLVEKFSDDVSFLFTSISKENIAGYINKEVWEFINTPKANPILADNRINKNV
;
A
#
# COMPACT_ATOMS: atom_id res chain seq x y z
N MET A 1 3.96 -11.45 -3.74
CA MET A 1 2.73 -10.73 -3.38
C MET A 1 2.24 -11.06 -1.97
N ASN A 2 2.39 -10.11 -1.05
CA ASN A 2 1.71 -10.07 0.25
C ASN A 2 0.67 -8.95 0.21
N MET A 3 -0.40 -9.11 1.00
CA MET A 3 -1.45 -8.11 1.08
C MET A 3 -1.58 -7.60 2.50
N TYR A 4 -1.80 -6.30 2.63
CA TYR A 4 -1.97 -5.65 3.91
C TYR A 4 -3.18 -4.73 3.87
N MET A 5 -3.76 -4.51 5.04
CA MET A 5 -4.76 -3.49 5.27
C MET A 5 -4.15 -2.40 6.15
N LEU A 6 -4.18 -1.17 5.65
CA LEU A 6 -3.84 0.03 6.37
C LEU A 6 -5.12 0.80 6.69
N SER A 7 -5.48 0.87 7.96
CA SER A 7 -6.49 1.79 8.45
C SER A 7 -5.81 2.96 9.17
N PHE A 8 -6.34 4.17 9.01
CA PHE A 8 -5.70 5.37 9.55
C PHE A 8 -6.71 6.39 10.07
N ALA A 9 -6.29 7.20 11.03
CA ALA A 9 -7.08 8.33 11.53
C ALA A 9 -6.16 9.55 11.66
N SER A 10 -6.51 10.65 11.01
CA SER A 10 -5.79 11.93 11.11
C SER A 10 -6.38 12.78 12.24
N LYS A 11 -5.52 13.36 13.08
CA LYS A 11 -5.91 14.22 14.20
C LYS A 11 -6.32 15.61 13.71
N SER A 12 -5.54 16.20 12.79
CA SER A 12 -5.79 17.55 12.27
C SER A 12 -6.64 17.57 10.99
N GLY A 13 -6.84 16.42 10.34
CA GLY A 13 -7.47 16.33 9.02
C GLY A 13 -6.54 16.69 7.85
N ASN A 14 -5.28 17.07 8.13
CA ASN A 14 -4.32 17.47 7.10
C ASN A 14 -3.77 16.29 6.31
N VAL A 15 -3.74 15.09 6.90
CA VAL A 15 -3.36 13.87 6.19
C VAL A 15 -4.60 13.17 5.67
N THR A 16 -4.79 13.27 4.35
CA THR A 16 -5.91 12.65 3.64
C THR A 16 -5.52 11.27 3.10
N ARG A 17 -6.52 10.47 2.73
CA ARG A 17 -6.32 9.21 2.01
C ARG A 17 -5.43 9.39 0.78
N ALA A 18 -5.67 10.45 0.01
CA ALA A 18 -4.91 10.76 -1.19
C ALA A 18 -3.41 10.95 -0.89
N LYS A 19 -3.06 11.70 0.17
CA LYS A 19 -1.65 11.90 0.55
C LYS A 19 -0.94 10.58 0.91
N ILE A 20 -1.64 9.67 1.58
CA ILE A 20 -1.10 8.35 1.91
C ILE A 20 -0.93 7.53 0.63
N GLN A 21 -1.92 7.55 -0.27
CA GLN A 21 -1.88 6.86 -1.56
C GLN A 21 -0.75 7.36 -2.47
N ASP A 22 -0.55 8.68 -2.52
CA ASP A 22 0.55 9.31 -3.24
C ASP A 22 1.89 8.84 -2.67
N PHE A 23 2.03 8.83 -1.34
CA PHE A 23 3.23 8.31 -0.69
C PHE A 23 3.49 6.83 -1.00
N LEU A 24 2.48 5.98 -0.88
CA LEU A 24 2.57 4.56 -1.22
C LEU A 24 3.01 4.35 -2.68
N SER A 25 2.58 5.23 -3.59
CA SER A 25 2.99 5.20 -5.00
C SER A 25 4.47 5.52 -5.22
N THR A 26 5.15 6.15 -4.26
CA THR A 26 6.59 6.42 -4.34
C THR A 26 7.45 5.23 -3.89
N LEU A 27 6.85 4.24 -3.23
CA LEU A 27 7.57 3.13 -2.62
C LEU A 27 7.76 1.99 -3.63
N PRO A 28 9.00 1.61 -3.97
CA PRO A 28 9.25 0.56 -4.96
C PRO A 28 8.77 -0.83 -4.53
N GLU A 29 8.64 -1.07 -3.22
CA GLU A 29 8.09 -2.30 -2.67
C GLU A 29 6.56 -2.40 -2.74
N VAL A 30 5.86 -1.28 -2.96
CA VAL A 30 4.41 -1.24 -3.14
C VAL A 30 4.10 -1.49 -4.60
N LEU A 31 3.60 -2.68 -4.89
CA LEU A 31 3.18 -3.07 -6.22
C LEU A 31 1.87 -2.36 -6.60
N ASN A 32 0.93 -2.26 -5.67
CA ASN A 32 -0.37 -1.64 -5.91
C ASN A 32 -1.07 -1.24 -4.60
N TRP A 33 -2.09 -0.37 -4.68
CA TRP A 33 -2.95 -0.02 -3.54
C TRP A 33 -4.39 0.29 -3.95
N TYR A 34 -5.36 -0.01 -3.09
CA TYR A 34 -6.78 0.25 -3.35
C TYR A 34 -7.48 0.83 -2.13
N GLY A 35 -8.17 1.97 -2.29
CA GLY A 35 -8.96 2.58 -1.21
C GLY A 35 -10.29 1.87 -1.04
N VAL A 36 -10.43 1.00 -0.02
CA VAL A 36 -11.66 0.23 0.23
C VAL A 36 -12.72 1.05 0.94
N MET A 37 -12.30 1.86 1.91
CA MET A 37 -13.16 2.75 2.70
C MET A 37 -12.51 4.14 2.80
N PRO A 38 -13.20 5.17 3.32
CA PRO A 38 -12.62 6.50 3.45
C PRO A 38 -11.28 6.54 4.19
N PHE A 39 -11.10 5.64 5.15
CA PHE A 39 -9.94 5.58 6.05
C PHE A 39 -9.19 4.26 6.00
N THR A 40 -9.41 3.46 4.95
CA THR A 40 -8.81 2.13 4.81
C THR A 40 -8.31 1.89 3.39
N ILE A 41 -7.06 1.43 3.29
CA ILE A 41 -6.37 1.13 2.05
C ILE A 41 -5.88 -0.32 2.10
N LEU A 42 -6.15 -1.08 1.04
CA LEU A 42 -5.48 -2.34 0.78
C LEU A 42 -4.17 -2.06 0.05
N ILE A 43 -3.11 -2.72 0.47
CA ILE A 43 -1.76 -2.55 -0.07
C ILE A 43 -1.26 -3.90 -0.53
N VAL A 44 -0.75 -3.94 -1.76
CA VAL A 44 -0.16 -5.12 -2.37
C VAL A 44 1.34 -4.89 -2.48
N MET A 45 2.12 -5.76 -1.85
CA MET A 45 3.58 -5.66 -1.79
C MET A 45 4.27 -6.87 -2.39
N ASP A 46 5.51 -6.69 -2.81
CA ASP A 46 6.34 -7.78 -3.32
C ASP A 46 6.75 -8.78 -2.21
N ASN A 47 6.89 -10.07 -2.56
CA ASN A 47 7.23 -11.15 -1.64
C ASN A 47 8.70 -11.22 -1.26
N HIS A 48 9.57 -10.50 -1.97
CA HIS A 48 11.02 -10.70 -1.87
C HIS A 48 11.65 -10.18 -0.58
N SER A 49 10.88 -9.60 0.34
CA SER A 49 11.42 -9.29 1.67
C SER A 49 10.49 -9.72 2.79
N HIS A 50 10.94 -10.73 3.50
CA HIS A 50 10.45 -11.14 4.80
C HIS A 50 10.76 -10.09 5.90
N LEU A 51 11.38 -8.96 5.54
CA LEU A 51 11.71 -7.84 6.43
C LEU A 51 10.71 -6.66 6.34
N PHE A 52 9.65 -6.76 5.52
CA PHE A 52 8.84 -5.60 5.12
C PHE A 52 7.75 -5.15 6.11
N ASP A 53 7.23 -6.01 6.98
CA ASP A 53 6.12 -5.64 7.86
C ASP A 53 6.48 -4.45 8.76
N ASN A 54 7.71 -4.45 9.27
CA ASN A 54 8.23 -3.33 10.06
C ASN A 54 8.71 -2.17 9.18
N ALA A 55 9.26 -2.43 8.00
CA ALA A 55 9.84 -1.39 7.15
C ALA A 55 8.77 -0.42 6.60
N LEU A 56 7.63 -0.93 6.11
CA LEU A 56 6.55 -0.05 5.65
C LEU A 56 5.91 0.70 6.81
N THR A 57 5.69 0.04 7.94
CA THR A 57 5.18 0.67 9.16
C THR A 57 6.09 1.81 9.60
N ASN A 58 7.41 1.59 9.64
CA ASN A 58 8.39 2.62 9.99
C ASN A 58 8.36 3.79 9.00
N LYS A 59 8.30 3.53 7.68
CA LYS A 59 8.18 4.58 6.67
C LYS A 59 6.91 5.42 6.82
N LEU A 60 5.79 4.80 7.17
CA LEU A 60 4.53 5.51 7.43
C LEU A 60 4.61 6.36 8.70
N VAL A 61 5.22 5.83 9.76
CA VAL A 61 5.47 6.55 11.01
C VAL A 61 6.40 7.74 10.74
N GLU A 62 7.57 7.53 10.13
CA GLU A 62 8.51 8.61 9.80
C GLU A 62 7.87 9.73 8.97
N LYS A 63 6.94 9.39 8.08
CA LYS A 63 6.30 10.36 7.19
C LYS A 63 5.14 11.11 7.83
N PHE A 64 4.41 10.49 8.76
CA PHE A 64 3.08 10.95 9.19
C PHE A 64 2.79 10.85 10.70
N SER A 65 3.73 10.37 11.54
CA SER A 65 3.51 10.03 12.96
C SER A 65 2.89 11.13 13.80
N ASP A 66 3.21 12.38 13.48
CA ASP A 66 2.79 13.52 14.30
C ASP A 66 1.29 13.80 14.18
N ASP A 67 0.68 13.38 13.07
CA ASP A 67 -0.71 13.70 12.75
C ASP A 67 -1.61 12.48 12.53
N VAL A 68 -1.04 11.28 12.38
CA VAL A 68 -1.81 10.09 11.99
C VAL A 68 -1.52 8.90 12.90
N SER A 69 -2.61 8.28 13.37
CA SER A 69 -2.56 6.94 13.96
C SER A 69 -2.85 5.91 12.89
N PHE A 70 -2.07 4.83 12.88
CA PHE A 70 -2.20 3.74 11.90
C PHE A 70 -2.51 2.41 12.58
N LEU A 71 -3.37 1.62 11.93
CA LEU A 71 -3.51 0.19 12.16
C LEU A 71 -3.09 -0.51 10.87
N PHE A 72 -2.05 -1.34 10.96
CA PHE A 72 -1.51 -2.09 9.83
C PHE A 72 -1.60 -3.58 10.13
N THR A 73 -2.20 -4.36 9.22
CA THR A 73 -2.36 -5.80 9.40
C THR A 73 -2.14 -6.56 8.10
N SER A 74 -1.45 -7.69 8.17
CA SER A 74 -1.27 -8.61 7.04
C SER A 74 -2.55 -9.41 6.80
N ILE A 75 -2.95 -9.55 5.55
CA ILE A 75 -4.05 -10.42 5.13
C ILE A 75 -3.44 -11.76 4.68
N SER A 76 -3.75 -12.81 5.44
CA SER A 76 -3.32 -14.18 5.09
C SER A 76 -4.03 -14.65 3.83
N LYS A 77 -3.26 -15.25 2.90
CA LYS A 77 -3.80 -15.89 1.69
C LYS A 77 -4.64 -17.12 1.99
N GLU A 78 -4.39 -17.76 3.13
CA GLU A 78 -5.08 -18.98 3.55
C GLU A 78 -6.44 -18.67 4.18
N ASN A 79 -6.70 -17.40 4.48
CA ASN A 79 -7.89 -16.98 5.22
C ASN A 79 -8.60 -15.80 4.53
N ILE A 80 -8.73 -15.88 3.21
CA ILE A 80 -9.56 -14.94 2.43
C ILE A 80 -11.02 -15.41 2.50
N ALA A 81 -11.59 -15.41 3.70
CA ALA A 81 -13.02 -15.62 3.91
C ALA A 81 -13.71 -14.26 3.81
N GLY A 82 -14.42 -14.00 2.71
CA GLY A 82 -15.17 -12.76 2.53
C GLY A 82 -15.56 -12.50 1.08
N TYR A 83 -16.56 -11.64 0.89
CA TYR A 83 -16.90 -11.12 -0.43
C TYR A 83 -16.07 -9.85 -0.66
N ILE A 84 -15.16 -9.91 -1.63
CA ILE A 84 -14.50 -8.72 -2.16
C ILE A 84 -15.10 -8.40 -3.53
N ASN A 85 -15.18 -7.12 -3.88
CA ASN A 85 -15.63 -6.73 -5.20
C ASN A 85 -14.69 -7.32 -6.28
N LYS A 86 -15.27 -7.83 -7.38
CA LYS A 86 -14.53 -8.47 -8.48
C LYS A 86 -13.40 -7.59 -9.02
N GLU A 87 -13.62 -6.29 -9.18
CA GLU A 87 -12.61 -5.35 -9.67
C GLU A 87 -11.41 -5.28 -8.71
N VAL A 88 -11.67 -5.29 -7.41
CA VAL A 88 -10.62 -5.29 -6.38
C VAL A 88 -9.87 -6.62 -6.37
N TRP A 89 -10.59 -7.73 -6.56
CA TRP A 89 -9.97 -9.05 -6.71
C TRP A 89 -9.05 -9.13 -7.94
N GLU A 90 -9.52 -8.65 -9.08
CA GLU A 90 -8.75 -8.63 -10.33
C GLU A 90 -7.53 -7.71 -10.21
N PHE A 91 -7.70 -6.55 -9.58
CA PHE A 91 -6.62 -5.61 -9.29
C PHE A 91 -5.54 -6.21 -8.39
N ILE A 92 -5.95 -6.92 -7.34
CA ILE A 92 -5.05 -7.63 -6.42
C ILE A 92 -4.30 -8.74 -7.15
N ASN A 93 -4.98 -9.54 -7.98
CA ASN A 93 -4.38 -10.70 -8.64
C ASN A 93 -3.64 -10.36 -9.94
N THR A 94 -3.80 -9.13 -10.43
CA THR A 94 -3.08 -8.61 -11.60
C THR A 94 -2.31 -7.34 -11.22
N PRO A 95 -1.40 -7.40 -10.22
CA PRO A 95 -0.68 -6.21 -9.78
C PRO A 95 0.20 -5.73 -10.94
N LYS A 96 -0.15 -4.58 -11.51
CA LYS A 96 0.73 -3.90 -12.46
C LYS A 96 1.83 -3.24 -11.65
N ALA A 97 3.09 -3.44 -12.03
CA ALA A 97 4.16 -2.61 -11.48
C ALA A 97 3.77 -1.14 -11.70
N ASN A 98 3.84 -0.34 -10.64
CA ASN A 98 3.51 1.07 -10.68
C ASN A 98 4.26 1.75 -11.85
N PRO A 99 3.58 2.31 -12.87
CA PRO A 99 4.20 2.74 -14.12
C PRO A 99 5.27 3.82 -13.94
N ILE A 100 5.25 4.56 -12.82
CA ILE A 100 6.26 5.56 -12.46
C ILE A 100 7.67 4.94 -12.31
N LEU A 101 7.76 3.64 -12.00
CA LEU A 101 9.03 2.91 -11.91
C LEU A 101 9.39 2.15 -13.18
N ALA A 102 8.43 1.92 -14.08
CA ALA A 102 8.68 1.27 -15.36
C ALA A 102 9.37 2.22 -16.35
N ASP A 103 9.03 3.50 -16.32
CA ASP A 103 9.62 4.53 -17.19
C ASP A 103 11.07 4.87 -16.79
N ASN A 104 11.36 4.91 -15.49
CA ASN A 104 12.69 5.22 -14.95
C ASN A 104 13.73 4.08 -15.09
N ARG A 105 13.33 2.90 -15.56
CA ARG A 105 14.26 1.78 -15.86
C ARG A 105 14.66 1.71 -17.34
N ILE A 106 13.96 2.41 -18.23
CA ILE A 106 14.25 2.41 -19.67
C ILE A 106 15.23 3.55 -20.04
N ASN A 107 15.27 4.65 -19.27
CA ASN A 107 16.11 5.82 -19.56
C ASN A 107 17.49 5.84 -18.86
N LYS A 108 18.14 4.68 -18.65
CA LYS A 108 19.53 4.63 -18.13
C LYS A 108 20.56 4.04 -19.10
N ASN A 109 20.21 3.84 -20.38
CA ASN A 109 21.13 3.32 -21.40
C ASN A 109 21.06 4.09 -22.73
N VAL A 110 21.13 5.43 -22.71
CA VAL A 110 21.56 6.24 -23.87
C VAL A 110 22.45 7.38 -23.39
#